data_AF-A0A5D0N9V2-F1
#
_entry.id   AF-A0A5D0N9V2-F1
#
_cell.length_a   1.000
_cell.length_b   1.000
_cell.length_c   1.000
_cell.angle_alpha   90.00
_cell.angle_beta   90.00
_cell.angle_gamma   90.00
#
_symmetry.space_group_name_H-M   'P 1'
#
loop_
_entity.id
_entity.type
_entity.pdbx_description
1 polymer ?
#
loop_
_entity_poly.entity_id
_entity_poly.type
_entity_poly.pdbx_seq_one_letter_code
_entity_poly.pdbx_strand_id
1 'polypeptide(L)'
;MSTRVVHGASAGEAARAMMPTLPGSCFAEAGPDRLGAAVDQAVADGIARFVLVAGLAEQAAFLGGAGVLDSITLDMDGGAALAAEVADAPTPRHAYELWESAGRLGPCGRELCRRTAGELERLAAAAAGTSASPVAAQVVLVDADGERMVGMYGRLSRGPAR
;
A
#
# COMPACT_ATOMS: atom_id res chain seq x y z
N MET A 1 16.90 -8.99 10.34
CA MET A 1 15.85 -7.95 10.41
C MET A 1 14.52 -8.63 10.13
N SER A 2 13.61 -8.66 11.10
CA SER A 2 12.32 -9.36 10.99
C SER A 2 11.43 -8.67 9.95
N THR A 3 10.89 -9.45 9.01
CA THR A 3 10.03 -8.95 7.92
C THR A 3 8.69 -9.67 7.95
N ARG A 4 7.61 -8.91 7.84
CA ARG A 4 6.25 -9.39 7.56
C ARG A 4 5.82 -8.86 6.21
N VAL A 5 5.39 -9.75 5.33
CA VAL A 5 4.76 -9.42 4.05
C VAL A 5 3.27 -9.69 4.20
N VAL A 6 2.47 -8.67 3.97
CA VAL A 6 1.01 -8.75 3.91
C VAL A 6 0.59 -8.51 2.47
N HIS A 7 -0.32 -9.35 1.95
CA HIS A 7 -0.82 -9.18 0.59
C HIS A 7 -2.34 -9.20 0.51
N GLY A 8 -2.87 -8.55 -0.52
CA GLY A 8 -4.26 -8.69 -0.94
C GLY A 8 -4.55 -10.08 -1.53
N ALA A 9 -5.83 -10.41 -1.70
CA ALA A 9 -6.27 -11.75 -2.08
C ALA A 9 -5.68 -12.23 -3.43
N SER A 10 -5.61 -11.34 -4.43
CA SER A 10 -5.02 -11.67 -5.75
C SER A 10 -3.50 -11.49 -5.82
N ALA A 11 -2.87 -10.88 -4.81
CA ALA A 11 -1.48 -10.46 -4.90
C ALA A 11 -0.47 -11.44 -4.26
N GLY A 12 -0.94 -12.61 -3.78
CA GLY A 12 -0.10 -13.55 -3.04
C GLY A 12 1.06 -14.14 -3.86
N GLU A 13 0.80 -14.51 -5.11
CA GLU A 13 1.84 -15.03 -6.00
C GLU A 13 2.86 -13.95 -6.37
N ALA A 14 2.39 -12.76 -6.74
CA ALA A 14 3.23 -11.61 -7.03
C ALA A 14 4.10 -11.23 -5.83
N ALA A 15 3.54 -11.21 -4.61
CA ALA A 15 4.30 -10.94 -3.39
C ALA A 15 5.45 -11.95 -3.19
N ARG A 16 5.18 -13.24 -3.38
CA ARG A 16 6.20 -14.30 -3.26
C ARG A 16 7.26 -14.19 -4.36
N ALA A 17 6.85 -13.89 -5.58
CA ALA A 17 7.75 -13.70 -6.71
C ALA A 17 8.68 -12.48 -6.52
N MET A 18 8.20 -11.41 -5.89
CA MET A 18 9.01 -10.23 -5.56
C MET A 18 10.03 -10.48 -4.43
N MET A 19 9.78 -11.47 -3.58
CA MET A 19 10.60 -11.76 -2.38
C MET A 19 10.91 -13.27 -2.26
N PRO A 20 11.55 -13.90 -3.27
CA PRO A 20 11.67 -15.35 -3.37
C PRO A 20 12.59 -15.97 -2.31
N THR A 21 13.43 -15.15 -1.66
CA THR A 21 14.34 -15.60 -0.61
C THR A 21 13.73 -15.56 0.80
N LEU A 22 12.52 -15.01 0.97
CA LEU A 22 11.85 -14.97 2.26
C LEU A 22 11.14 -16.32 2.53
N PRO A 23 11.22 -16.85 3.77
CA PRO A 23 10.43 -18.01 4.15
C PRO A 23 8.93 -17.77 3.99
N GLY A 24 8.17 -18.82 3.67
CA GLY A 24 6.71 -18.74 3.55
C GLY A 24 6.00 -18.21 4.80
N SER A 25 6.58 -18.42 5.99
CA SER A 25 6.07 -17.89 7.28
C SER A 25 6.13 -16.37 7.40
N CYS A 26 6.88 -15.69 6.52
CA CYS A 26 6.86 -14.23 6.44
C CYS A 26 5.62 -13.67 5.76
N PHE A 27 4.83 -14.49 5.03
CA PHE A 27 3.71 -14.04 4.23
C PHE A 27 2.38 -14.30 4.94
N ALA A 28 1.51 -13.30 4.93
CA ALA A 28 0.13 -13.40 5.39
C ALA A 28 -0.80 -12.67 4.44
N GLU A 29 -2.01 -13.19 4.25
CA GLU A 29 -3.07 -12.47 3.56
C GLU A 29 -3.79 -11.57 4.56
N ALA A 30 -4.03 -10.31 4.20
CA ALA A 30 -4.96 -9.46 4.94
C ALA A 30 -5.80 -8.63 3.96
N GLY A 31 -7.11 -8.69 4.15
CA GLY A 31 -8.03 -7.73 3.54
C GLY A 31 -7.93 -6.35 4.21
N PRO A 32 -8.55 -5.31 3.62
CA PRO A 32 -8.46 -3.93 4.11
C PRO A 32 -8.85 -3.79 5.59
N ASP A 33 -9.94 -4.44 6.02
CA ASP A 33 -10.43 -4.38 7.40
C ASP A 33 -9.49 -5.06 8.42
N ARG A 34 -8.54 -5.87 7.95
CA ARG A 34 -7.60 -6.63 8.79
C ARG A 34 -6.19 -6.04 8.80
N LEU A 35 -5.92 -5.02 7.99
CA LEU A 35 -4.59 -4.39 7.92
C LEU A 35 -4.17 -3.77 9.24
N GLY A 36 -5.07 -3.08 9.96
CA GLY A 36 -4.77 -2.52 11.27
C GLY A 36 -4.34 -3.58 12.29
N ALA A 37 -5.12 -4.66 12.43
CA ALA A 37 -4.77 -5.77 13.30
C ALA A 37 -3.46 -6.47 12.88
N ALA A 38 -3.17 -6.54 11.58
CA ALA A 38 -1.90 -7.07 11.10
C ALA A 38 -0.70 -6.19 11.50
N VAL A 39 -0.89 -4.86 11.53
CA VAL A 39 0.12 -3.91 12.04
C VAL A 39 0.30 -4.07 13.55
N ASP A 40 -0.79 -4.16 14.31
CA ASP A 40 -0.73 -4.39 15.77
C ASP A 40 0.06 -5.66 16.11
N GLN A 41 -0.24 -6.75 15.39
CA GLN A 41 0.49 -8.01 15.54
C GLN A 41 1.96 -7.87 15.14
N ALA A 42 2.27 -7.14 14.07
CA ALA A 42 3.64 -6.90 13.65
C ALA A 42 4.43 -6.12 14.72
N VAL A 43 3.82 -5.15 15.38
CA VAL A 43 4.42 -4.43 16.51
C VAL A 43 4.65 -5.36 17.68
N ALA A 44 3.64 -6.16 18.07
CA ALA A 44 3.75 -7.13 19.16
C ALA A 44 4.85 -8.18 18.91
N ASP A 45 5.01 -8.62 17.65
CA ASP A 45 6.03 -9.59 17.21
C ASP A 45 7.44 -8.96 17.06
N GLY A 46 7.60 -7.64 17.24
CA GLY A 46 8.87 -6.95 17.04
C GLY A 46 9.33 -6.96 15.58
N ILE A 47 8.39 -6.92 14.62
CA ILE A 47 8.68 -6.84 13.19
C ILE A 47 9.25 -5.45 12.89
N ALA A 48 10.45 -5.41 12.30
CA ALA A 48 11.08 -4.15 11.91
C ALA A 48 10.64 -3.67 10.51
N ARG A 49 10.20 -4.59 9.64
CA ARG A 49 9.81 -4.28 8.26
C ARG A 49 8.45 -4.89 7.92
N PHE A 50 7.52 -4.05 7.49
CA PHE A 50 6.19 -4.46 7.05
C PHE A 50 6.02 -4.11 5.57
N VAL A 51 5.81 -5.12 4.73
CA VAL A 51 5.63 -4.95 3.28
C VAL A 51 4.18 -5.25 2.94
N LEU A 52 3.44 -4.30 2.40
CA LEU A 52 2.12 -4.50 1.83
C LEU A 52 2.22 -4.64 0.32
N VAL A 53 1.65 -5.70 -0.25
CA VAL A 53 1.50 -5.90 -1.71
C VAL A 53 0.01 -6.01 -2.02
N ALA A 54 -0.59 -4.98 -2.60
CA ALA A 54 -2.04 -4.90 -2.75
C ALA A 54 -2.46 -4.09 -3.98
N GLY A 55 -3.67 -4.34 -4.46
CA GLY A 55 -4.28 -3.57 -5.54
C GLY A 55 -4.77 -2.19 -5.10
N LEU A 56 -5.28 -1.43 -6.07
CA LEU A 56 -5.80 -0.08 -5.84
C LEU A 56 -7.04 -0.10 -4.92
N ALA A 57 -7.92 -1.10 -5.08
CA ALA A 57 -9.13 -1.23 -4.28
C ALA A 57 -8.85 -1.37 -2.79
N GLU A 58 -7.93 -2.27 -2.41
CA GLU A 58 -7.60 -2.51 -1.01
C GLU A 58 -6.90 -1.32 -0.38
N GLN A 59 -5.98 -0.66 -1.10
CA GLN A 59 -5.31 0.54 -0.60
C GLN A 59 -6.27 1.71 -0.43
N ALA A 60 -7.18 1.93 -1.40
CA ALA A 60 -8.20 2.96 -1.29
C ALA A 60 -9.15 2.69 -0.11
N ALA A 61 -9.64 1.46 0.04
CA ALA A 61 -10.48 1.06 1.16
C ALA A 61 -9.78 1.29 2.52
N PHE A 62 -8.50 0.92 2.63
CA PHE A 62 -7.70 1.15 3.83
C PHE A 62 -7.53 2.63 4.19
N LEU A 63 -7.45 3.51 3.18
CA LEU A 63 -7.32 4.96 3.37
C LEU A 63 -8.66 5.69 3.54
N GLY A 64 -9.78 4.98 3.65
CA GLY A 64 -11.10 5.58 3.89
C GLY A 64 -12.00 5.66 2.66
N GLY A 65 -11.65 4.98 1.55
CA GLY A 65 -12.51 4.77 0.39
C GLY A 65 -12.09 5.52 -0.88
N ALA A 66 -12.98 5.54 -1.86
CA ALA A 66 -12.71 6.05 -3.22
C ALA A 66 -12.37 7.55 -3.27
N GLY A 67 -12.86 8.35 -2.30
CA GLY A 67 -12.56 9.78 -2.19
C GLY A 67 -11.10 10.14 -1.89
N VAL A 68 -10.23 9.13 -1.74
CA VAL A 68 -8.77 9.37 -1.73
C VAL A 68 -8.22 9.49 -3.14
N LEU A 69 -8.85 8.87 -4.13
CA LEU A 69 -8.32 8.73 -5.49
C LEU A 69 -8.43 10.04 -6.28
N ASP A 70 -9.52 10.77 -6.15
CA ASP A 70 -9.68 12.10 -6.76
C ASP A 70 -8.73 13.12 -6.12
N SER A 71 -8.56 13.09 -4.79
CA SER A 71 -7.55 13.90 -4.09
C SER A 71 -6.13 13.60 -4.60
N ILE A 72 -5.77 12.32 -4.73
CA ILE A 72 -4.47 11.92 -5.31
C ILE A 72 -4.34 12.44 -6.74
N THR A 73 -5.40 12.36 -7.54
CA THR A 73 -5.42 12.82 -8.93
C THR A 73 -5.12 14.31 -9.02
N LEU A 74 -5.74 15.13 -8.16
CA LEU A 74 -5.47 16.56 -8.09
C LEU A 74 -4.03 16.84 -7.66
N ASP A 75 -3.57 16.18 -6.60
CA ASP A 75 -2.25 16.42 -6.03
C ASP A 75 -1.11 16.02 -6.99
N MET A 76 -1.35 15.06 -7.89
CA MET A 76 -0.38 14.56 -8.87
C MET A 76 -0.54 15.17 -10.28
N ASP A 77 -1.05 16.40 -10.35
CA ASP A 77 -1.23 17.18 -11.58
C ASP A 77 -2.12 16.51 -12.64
N GLY A 78 -3.07 15.66 -12.22
CA GLY A 78 -4.06 15.05 -13.11
C GLY A 78 -5.12 16.03 -13.63
N GLY A 79 -5.30 17.15 -12.94
CA GLY A 79 -6.26 18.20 -13.28
C GLY A 79 -7.69 17.89 -12.82
N ALA A 80 -8.53 18.93 -12.78
CA ALA A 80 -9.88 18.85 -12.23
C ALA A 80 -10.82 17.93 -13.04
N ALA A 81 -10.66 17.84 -14.36
CA ALA A 81 -11.48 16.98 -15.21
C ALA A 81 -11.26 15.50 -14.90
N LEU A 82 -10.01 15.05 -14.91
CA LEU A 82 -9.67 13.66 -14.58
C LEU A 82 -10.04 13.33 -13.13
N ALA A 83 -9.85 14.26 -12.20
CA ALA A 83 -10.24 14.05 -10.80
C ALA A 83 -11.75 13.83 -10.65
N ALA A 84 -12.58 14.57 -11.39
CA ALA A 84 -14.02 14.37 -11.40
C ALA A 84 -14.40 12.99 -11.99
N GLU A 85 -13.80 12.59 -13.11
CA GLU A 85 -14.02 11.26 -13.70
C GLU A 85 -13.62 10.13 -12.73
N VAL A 86 -12.51 10.30 -12.00
CA VAL A 86 -12.06 9.35 -10.98
C VAL A 86 -13.01 9.31 -9.78
N ALA A 87 -13.54 10.46 -9.35
CA ALA A 87 -14.52 10.53 -8.26
C ALA A 87 -15.84 9.82 -8.63
N ASP A 88 -16.25 9.92 -9.89
CA ASP A 88 -17.47 9.30 -10.42
C ASP A 88 -17.27 7.85 -10.87
N ALA A 89 -16.04 7.32 -10.76
CA ALA A 89 -15.72 5.98 -11.22
C ALA A 89 -16.52 4.91 -10.44
N PRO A 90 -17.28 4.02 -11.12
CA PRO A 90 -18.15 3.05 -10.46
C PRO A 90 -17.38 1.96 -9.71
N THR A 91 -16.11 1.76 -10.06
CA THR A 91 -15.24 0.77 -9.42
C THR A 91 -13.81 1.31 -9.30
N PRO A 92 -13.03 0.80 -8.32
CA PRO A 92 -11.60 1.08 -8.25
C PRO A 92 -10.84 0.68 -9.53
N ARG A 93 -11.29 -0.39 -10.22
CA ARG A 93 -10.71 -0.78 -11.52
C ARG A 93 -10.93 0.29 -12.57
N HIS A 94 -12.09 0.92 -12.61
CA HIS A 94 -12.34 2.01 -13.54
C HIS A 94 -11.46 3.23 -13.24
N ALA A 95 -11.26 3.59 -11.96
CA ALA A 95 -10.32 4.63 -11.58
C ALA A 95 -8.87 4.31 -12.00
N TYR A 96 -8.45 3.05 -11.87
CA TYR A 96 -7.16 2.57 -12.39
C TYR A 96 -7.05 2.80 -13.90
N GLU A 97 -8.06 2.39 -14.67
CA GLU A 97 -8.09 2.52 -16.14
C GLU A 97 -8.08 3.99 -16.58
N LEU A 98 -8.76 4.88 -15.85
CA LEU A 98 -8.71 6.33 -16.07
C LEU A 98 -7.29 6.89 -15.85
N TRP A 99 -6.63 6.53 -14.75
CA TRP A 99 -5.24 6.91 -14.54
C TRP A 99 -4.29 6.35 -15.60
N GLU A 100 -4.50 5.11 -16.02
CA GLU A 100 -3.67 4.48 -17.05
C GLU A 100 -3.83 5.19 -18.40
N SER A 101 -5.07 5.41 -18.84
CA SER A 101 -5.37 6.08 -20.11
C SER A 101 -4.88 7.54 -20.15
N ALA A 102 -4.89 8.23 -19.00
CA ALA A 102 -4.35 9.57 -18.88
C ALA A 102 -2.82 9.63 -18.70
N GLY A 103 -2.12 8.49 -18.67
CA GLY A 103 -0.68 8.43 -18.41
C GLY A 103 -0.28 8.85 -16.98
N ARG A 104 -1.24 8.83 -16.04
CA ARG A 104 -1.08 9.24 -14.63
C ARG A 104 -0.92 8.09 -13.65
N LEU A 105 -1.03 6.85 -14.10
CA LEU A 105 -0.93 5.66 -13.26
C LEU A 105 0.37 5.60 -12.43
N GLY A 106 1.51 5.95 -13.01
CA GLY A 106 2.79 5.94 -12.29
C GLY A 106 2.83 6.94 -11.12
N PRO A 107 2.64 8.25 -11.36
CA PRO A 107 2.56 9.26 -10.31
C PRO A 107 1.46 8.99 -9.27
N CYS A 108 0.22 8.78 -9.70
CA CYS A 108 -0.91 8.55 -8.80
C CYS A 108 -0.75 7.25 -7.99
N GLY A 109 -0.28 6.18 -8.62
CA GLY A 109 -0.04 4.90 -7.94
C GLY A 109 1.07 4.99 -6.89
N ARG A 110 2.15 5.74 -7.17
CA ARG A 110 3.20 6.00 -6.17
C ARG A 110 2.68 6.82 -4.99
N GLU A 111 1.86 7.83 -5.26
CA GLU A 111 1.27 8.66 -4.22
C GLU A 111 0.28 7.87 -3.35
N LEU A 112 -0.52 6.98 -3.95
CA LEU A 112 -1.35 6.02 -3.23
C LEU A 112 -0.49 5.16 -2.28
N CYS A 113 0.58 4.54 -2.79
CA CYS A 113 1.51 3.78 -1.94
C CYS A 113 2.12 4.62 -0.82
N ARG A 114 2.42 5.90 -1.08
CA ARG A 114 2.98 6.82 -0.07
C ARG A 114 1.99 7.07 1.07
N ARG A 115 0.73 7.39 0.76
CA ARG A 115 -0.30 7.62 1.77
C ARG A 115 -0.57 6.35 2.58
N THR A 116 -0.68 5.21 1.91
CA THR A 116 -0.84 3.89 2.56
C THR A 116 0.32 3.60 3.51
N ALA A 117 1.57 3.81 3.10
CA ALA A 117 2.73 3.59 3.95
C ALA A 117 2.73 4.50 5.18
N GLY A 118 2.39 5.78 4.99
CA GLY A 118 2.28 6.73 6.10
C GLY A 118 1.21 6.32 7.11
N GLU A 119 0.07 5.83 6.65
CA GLU A 119 -1.00 5.35 7.53
C GLU A 119 -0.62 4.07 8.28
N LEU A 120 0.04 3.11 7.62
CA LEU A 120 0.59 1.92 8.28
C LEU A 120 1.61 2.30 9.36
N GLU A 121 2.53 3.24 9.08
CA GLU A 121 3.50 3.71 10.06
C GLU A 121 2.84 4.45 11.23
N ARG A 122 1.78 5.22 10.97
CA ARG A 122 0.97 5.90 11.99
C ARG A 122 0.30 4.89 12.92
N LEU A 123 -0.33 3.85 12.36
CA LEU A 123 -0.94 2.77 13.14
C LEU A 123 0.09 2.04 14.00
N ALA A 124 1.26 1.73 13.44
CA ALA A 124 2.34 1.07 14.18
C ALA A 124 2.89 1.93 15.33
N ALA A 125 3.02 3.25 15.13
CA ALA A 125 3.42 4.17 16.20
C ALA A 125 2.37 4.23 17.31
N ALA A 126 1.08 4.29 16.95
CA ALA A 126 -0.03 4.26 17.89
C ALA A 126 -0.06 2.96 18.70
N ALA A 127 0.09 1.80 18.05
CA ALA A 127 0.12 0.49 18.70
C ALA A 127 1.32 0.33 19.67
N ALA A 128 2.45 0.95 19.35
CA ALA A 128 3.64 0.95 20.21
C ALA A 128 3.59 1.99 21.35
N GLY A 129 2.64 2.92 21.32
CA GLY A 129 2.60 4.05 22.24
C GLY A 129 3.78 5.02 22.05
N THR A 130 4.32 5.12 20.84
CA THR A 130 5.50 5.95 20.51
C THR A 130 5.15 7.02 19.47
N SER A 131 5.97 8.09 19.41
CA SER A 131 5.82 9.13 18.37
C SER A 131 6.43 8.72 17.02
N ALA A 132 7.43 7.83 17.04
CA ALA A 132 8.07 7.30 15.85
C ALA A 132 7.66 5.84 15.65
N SER A 133 7.31 5.48 14.42
CA SER A 133 6.95 4.10 14.08
C SER A 133 8.15 3.15 14.31
N PRO A 134 7.96 2.04 15.05
CA PRO A 134 8.98 0.99 15.17
C PRO A 134 9.08 0.14 13.89
N VAL A 135 8.10 0.23 13.01
CA VAL A 135 8.01 -0.48 11.74
C VAL A 135 8.42 0.46 10.61
N ALA A 136 9.22 -0.03 9.66
CA ALA A 136 9.40 0.60 8.36
C ALA A 136 8.40 -0.01 7.37
N ALA A 137 7.44 0.79 6.88
CA ALA A 137 6.45 0.33 5.92
C ALA A 137 6.96 0.46 4.49
N GLN A 138 6.71 -0.58 3.69
CA GLN A 138 6.86 -0.57 2.25
C GLN A 138 5.54 -1.00 1.64
N VAL A 139 5.07 -0.28 0.63
CA VAL A 139 3.81 -0.58 -0.06
C VAL A 139 4.09 -0.73 -1.55
N VAL A 140 3.55 -1.79 -2.13
CA VAL A 140 3.62 -2.10 -3.54
C VAL A 140 2.19 -2.13 -4.08
N LEU A 141 1.94 -1.33 -5.11
CA LEU A 141 0.74 -1.38 -5.92
C LEU A 141 0.96 -2.40 -7.04
N VAL A 142 0.09 -3.40 -7.12
CA VAL A 142 0.00 -4.32 -8.26
C VAL A 142 -1.10 -3.89 -9.23
N ASP A 143 -1.03 -4.39 -10.46
CA ASP A 143 -2.06 -4.18 -11.48
C ASP A 143 -3.39 -4.82 -11.10
N ALA A 144 -4.43 -4.56 -11.91
CA ALA A 144 -5.80 -4.99 -11.62
C ALA A 144 -5.96 -6.51 -11.48
N ASP A 145 -5.07 -7.28 -12.12
CA ASP A 145 -5.07 -8.74 -12.06
C ASP A 145 -4.15 -9.29 -10.94
N GLY A 146 -3.40 -8.41 -10.27
CA GLY A 146 -2.55 -8.76 -9.14
C GLY A 146 -1.20 -9.36 -9.53
N GLU A 147 -0.81 -9.28 -10.80
CA GLU A 147 0.30 -10.01 -11.38
C GLU A 147 1.60 -9.19 -11.44
N ARG A 148 1.49 -7.88 -11.71
CA ARG A 148 2.67 -7.03 -11.96
C ARG A 148 2.70 -5.81 -11.06
N MET A 149 3.90 -5.43 -10.63
CA MET A 149 4.11 -4.18 -9.90
C MET A 149 3.90 -2.98 -10.82
N VAL A 150 3.06 -2.05 -10.36
CA VAL A 150 2.75 -0.77 -11.03
C VAL A 150 3.40 0.40 -10.30
N GLY A 151 3.41 0.34 -8.96
CA GLY A 151 3.92 1.42 -8.12
C GLY A 151 4.50 0.88 -6.82
N MET A 152 5.36 1.68 -6.18
CA MET A 152 5.94 1.33 -4.90
C MET A 152 6.36 2.59 -4.13
N TYR A 153 6.21 2.53 -2.81
CA TYR A 153 6.77 3.49 -1.86
C TYR A 153 7.35 2.78 -0.63
N GLY A 154 8.37 3.38 -0.01
CA GLY A 154 9.01 2.89 1.22
C GLY A 154 10.50 2.64 1.05
N ARG A 155 11.26 2.67 2.15
CA ARG A 155 12.72 2.45 2.15
C ARG A 155 13.05 1.04 2.65
N LEU A 156 14.00 0.38 1.98
CA LEU A 156 14.48 -0.97 2.32
C LEU A 156 15.38 -1.02 3.58
N SER A 157 15.72 0.12 4.19
CA SER A 157 16.69 0.15 5.28
C SER A 157 16.50 1.35 6.21
N ARG A 158 16.07 1.11 7.44
CA ARG A 158 16.65 1.83 8.59
C ARG A 158 17.86 1.00 9.03
N GLY A 159 19.05 1.41 8.64
CA GLY A 159 20.27 0.95 9.33
C GLY A 159 20.21 1.42 10.79
N PRO A 160 20.86 0.71 11.73
CA PRO A 160 20.91 1.19 13.12
C PRO A 160 21.49 2.61 13.13
N ALA A 161 20.78 3.53 13.79
CA ALA A 161 21.33 4.83 14.12
C ALA A 161 22.63 4.59 14.89
N ARG A 162 23.74 5.11 14.36
CA ARG A 162 25.04 5.13 15.03
C ARG A 162 25.03 6.13 16.16
#